data_AF-A0A3D3I2H8-F1
#
_entry.id   AF-A0A3D3I2H8-F1
#
_cell.length_a   1.000
_cell.length_b   1.000
_cell.length_c   1.000
_cell.angle_alpha   90.00
_cell.angle_beta   90.00
_cell.angle_gamma   90.00
#
_symmetry.space_group_name_H-M   'P 1'
#
loop_
_entity.id
_entity.type
_entity.pdbx_description
1 polymer ?
#
loop_
_entity_poly.entity_id
_entity_poly.type
_entity_poly.pdbx_seq_one_letter_code
_entity_poly.pdbx_strand_id
1 'polypeptide(L)'
;MYKRGSSRYAFVFDRFSRVVQIEAVGMNDSRPRTRRAIAFGSSFSSVIKAYVEPDTYELIGDTVIVRFLANDRVAFRMQRLRPNGTHVVTGIVVAASAQ
;
A
#
# COMPACT_ATOMS: atom_id res chain seq x y z
N MET A 1 -13.60 7.41 -7.52
CA MET A 1 -12.55 7.72 -6.52
C MET A 1 -13.21 8.42 -5.35
N TYR A 2 -12.98 7.99 -4.11
CA TYR A 2 -13.56 8.53 -2.89
C TYR A 2 -12.50 9.26 -2.06
N LYS A 3 -12.80 10.47 -1.54
CA LYS A 3 -11.86 11.26 -0.72
C LYS A 3 -12.31 11.25 0.73
N ARG A 4 -11.40 11.00 1.67
CA ARG A 4 -11.65 11.10 3.11
C ARG A 4 -10.41 11.65 3.81
N GLY A 5 -10.52 12.86 4.37
CA GLY A 5 -9.37 13.58 4.90
C GLY A 5 -8.35 13.91 3.80
N SER A 6 -7.07 13.63 4.08
CA SER A 6 -5.96 13.75 3.12
C SER A 6 -5.77 12.48 2.28
N SER A 7 -6.57 11.43 2.50
CA SER A 7 -6.50 10.16 1.78
C SER A 7 -7.50 10.11 0.61
N ARG A 8 -7.12 9.41 -0.46
CA ARG A 8 -8.00 9.03 -1.56
C ARG A 8 -8.08 7.51 -1.68
N TYR A 9 -9.26 7.01 -2.00
CA TYR A 9 -9.56 5.60 -2.13
C TYR A 9 -10.08 5.32 -3.54
N ALA A 10 -9.51 4.32 -4.20
CA ALA A 10 -9.99 3.76 -5.44
C ALA A 10 -10.48 2.33 -5.20
N PHE A 11 -11.55 1.95 -5.88
CA PHE A 11 -12.15 0.62 -5.83
C PHE A 11 -12.11 0.07 -7.24
N VAL A 12 -11.50 -1.10 -7.40
CA VAL A 12 -11.48 -1.84 -8.66
C VAL A 12 -12.60 -2.86 -8.61
N PHE A 13 -13.42 -2.88 -9.65
CA PHE A 13 -14.57 -3.78 -9.75
C PHE A 13 -14.33 -4.83 -10.84
N ASP A 14 -14.83 -6.04 -10.61
CA ASP A 14 -14.96 -7.03 -11.67
C ASP A 14 -16.21 -6.79 -12.54
N ARG A 15 -16.38 -7.62 -13.57
CA ARG A 15 -17.54 -7.57 -14.48
C ARG A 15 -18.90 -7.79 -13.81
N PHE A 16 -18.91 -8.31 -12.58
CA PHE A 16 -20.12 -8.57 -11.79
C PHE A 16 -20.37 -7.47 -10.75
N SER A 17 -19.68 -6.33 -10.88
CA SER A 17 -19.77 -5.19 -9.95
C SER A 17 -19.34 -5.51 -8.52
N ARG A 18 -18.45 -6.50 -8.33
CA ARG A 18 -17.87 -6.83 -7.03
C ARG A 18 -16.52 -6.13 -6.88
N VAL A 19 -16.24 -5.57 -5.70
CA VAL A 19 -14.94 -4.97 -5.40
C VAL A 19 -13.89 -6.07 -5.28
N VAL A 20 -12.87 -6.04 -6.14
CA VAL A 20 -11.76 -7.00 -6.14
C VAL A 20 -10.46 -6.42 -5.59
N GLN A 21 -10.34 -5.09 -5.59
CA GLN A 21 -9.18 -4.41 -5.02
C GLN A 21 -9.59 -3.04 -4.47
N ILE A 22 -8.94 -2.65 -3.37
CA ILE A 22 -9.04 -1.33 -2.79
C ILE A 22 -7.63 -0.74 -2.76
N GLU A 23 -7.47 0.45 -3.32
CA GLU A 23 -6.24 1.23 -3.22
C GLU A 23 -6.50 2.48 -2.40
N ALA A 24 -5.74 2.66 -1.31
CA ALA A 24 -5.68 3.89 -0.55
C ALA A 24 -4.36 4.61 -0.84
N VAL A 25 -4.42 5.89 -1.21
CA VAL A 25 -3.24 6.73 -1.49
C VAL A 25 -3.30 8.04 -0.74
N GLY A 26 -2.14 8.53 -0.30
CA GLY A 26 -2.06 9.80 0.41
C GLY A 26 -0.73 9.99 1.12
N MET A 27 -0.67 11.07 1.91
CA MET A 27 0.47 11.42 2.75
C MET A 27 -0.06 11.93 4.09
N ASN A 28 0.68 11.66 5.17
CA ASN A 28 0.40 12.17 6.51
C ASN A 28 -1.04 11.90 7.01
N ASP A 29 -1.59 10.70 6.71
CA ASP A 29 -2.87 10.22 7.23
C ASP A 29 -2.68 8.83 7.83
N SER A 30 -2.95 8.69 9.13
CA SER A 30 -2.85 7.41 9.83
C SER A 30 -4.13 6.58 9.79
N ARG A 31 -5.21 7.10 9.17
CA ARG A 31 -6.49 6.40 9.07
C ARG A 31 -6.41 5.15 8.18
N PRO A 32 -5.86 5.21 6.96
CA PRO A 32 -5.59 4.01 6.18
C PRO A 32 -4.46 3.26 6.85
N ARG A 33 -4.80 2.19 7.55
CA ARG A 33 -3.85 1.34 8.24
C ARG A 33 -4.24 -0.13 8.11
N THR A 34 -3.23 -0.97 7.96
CA THR A 34 -3.42 -2.42 8.01
C THR A 34 -3.64 -2.89 9.45
N ARG A 35 -4.11 -4.13 9.62
CA ARG A 35 -4.20 -4.78 10.94
C ARG A 35 -2.84 -4.88 11.64
N ARG A 36 -1.74 -4.87 10.88
CA ARG A 36 -0.36 -4.90 11.40
C ARG A 36 0.23 -3.49 11.60
N ALA A 37 -0.63 -2.48 11.73
CA ALA A 37 -0.27 -1.09 12.02
C ALA A 37 0.63 -0.40 10.97
N ILE A 38 0.65 -0.88 9.73
CA ILE A 38 1.29 -0.16 8.61
C ILE A 38 0.32 0.88 8.08
N ALA A 39 0.74 2.14 8.06
CA ALA A 39 -0.04 3.29 7.61
C ALA A 39 0.81 4.17 6.67
N PHE A 40 0.24 5.26 6.15
CA PHE A 40 1.06 6.23 5.41
C PHE A 40 2.17 6.81 6.29
N GLY A 41 3.37 6.95 5.71
CA GLY A 41 4.57 7.37 6.43
C GLY A 41 5.36 6.23 7.08
N SER A 42 4.82 5.01 7.17
CA SER A 42 5.58 3.85 7.68
C SER A 42 6.83 3.61 6.81
N SER A 43 7.95 3.30 7.46
CA SER A 43 9.22 3.05 6.77
C SER A 43 9.23 1.69 6.09
N PHE A 44 10.13 1.50 5.11
CA PHE A 44 10.37 0.18 4.51
C PHE A 44 10.71 -0.88 5.58
N SER A 45 11.55 -0.53 6.56
CA SER A 45 11.90 -1.44 7.66
C SER A 45 10.69 -1.87 8.50
N SER A 46 9.72 -0.98 8.71
CA SER A 46 8.49 -1.28 9.43
C SER A 46 7.63 -2.28 8.67
N VAL A 47 7.54 -2.12 7.34
CA VAL A 47 6.80 -3.03 6.45
C VAL A 47 7.41 -4.43 6.49
N ILE A 48 8.73 -4.53 6.29
CA ILE A 48 9.43 -5.82 6.31
C ILE A 48 9.33 -6.49 7.69
N LYS A 49 9.45 -5.75 8.79
CA LYS A 49 9.25 -6.33 10.13
C LYS A 49 7.83 -6.87 10.36
N ALA A 50 6.82 -6.25 9.77
CA ALA A 50 5.42 -6.64 9.94
C ALA A 50 4.99 -7.80 9.02
N TYR A 51 5.61 -7.95 7.85
CA TYR A 51 5.20 -8.93 6.83
C TYR A 51 6.29 -9.95 6.46
N VAL A 52 7.49 -9.83 7.04
CA VAL A 52 8.66 -10.72 6.96
C VAL A 52 9.25 -10.86 5.56
N GLU A 53 8.56 -11.56 4.65
CA GLU A 53 9.08 -11.92 3.34
C GLU A 53 8.11 -11.49 2.23
N PRO A 54 8.52 -10.54 1.36
CA PRO A 54 7.68 -10.14 0.23
C PRO A 54 7.75 -11.18 -0.89
N ASP A 55 6.64 -11.38 -1.60
CA ASP A 55 6.62 -12.21 -2.81
C ASP A 55 7.46 -11.57 -3.92
N THR A 56 7.41 -10.24 -4.03
CA THR A 56 8.17 -9.47 -5.01
C THR A 56 8.30 -8.01 -4.57
N TYR A 57 9.35 -7.35 -5.08
CA TYR A 57 9.48 -5.92 -5.01
C TYR A 57 9.92 -5.35 -6.37
N GLU A 58 9.40 -4.17 -6.72
CA GLU A 58 9.74 -3.44 -7.93
C GLU A 58 10.25 -2.05 -7.59
N LEU A 59 11.34 -1.64 -8.24
CA LEU A 59 11.84 -0.27 -8.19
C LEU A 59 11.54 0.43 -9.51
N ILE A 60 10.78 1.52 -9.43
CA ILE A 60 10.39 2.36 -10.55
C ILE A 60 10.73 3.81 -10.21
N GLY A 61 11.91 4.27 -10.62
CA GLY A 61 12.45 5.57 -10.21
C GLY A 61 12.58 5.66 -8.68
N ASP A 62 11.95 6.66 -8.07
CA ASP A 62 11.90 6.87 -6.61
C ASP A 62 10.75 6.13 -5.91
N THR A 63 10.08 5.22 -6.63
CA THR A 63 8.97 4.43 -6.09
C THR A 63 9.40 2.98 -5.93
N VAL A 64 9.13 2.43 -4.74
CA VAL A 64 9.24 1.01 -4.46
C VAL A 64 7.84 0.45 -4.28
N ILE A 65 7.51 -0.63 -4.97
CA ILE A 65 6.29 -1.40 -4.71
C ILE A 65 6.71 -2.71 -4.07
N VAL A 66 6.18 -3.00 -2.89
CA VAL A 66 6.45 -4.25 -2.15
C VAL A 66 5.15 -5.03 -2.05
N ARG A 67 5.17 -6.31 -2.44
CA ARG A 67 3.97 -7.14 -2.54
C ARG A 67 4.02 -8.34 -1.58
N PHE A 68 2.92 -8.55 -0.88
CA PHE A 68 2.64 -9.67 0.04
C PHE A 68 1.26 -10.25 -0.33
N LEU A 69 1.12 -10.72 -1.57
CA LEU A 69 -0.11 -11.22 -2.16
C LEU A 69 -0.44 -12.66 -1.75
N ALA A 70 0.57 -13.54 -1.60
CA ALA A 70 0.31 -14.97 -1.37
C ALA A 70 -0.47 -15.22 -0.08
N ASN A 71 -0.05 -14.59 1.02
CA ASN A 71 -0.63 -14.81 2.34
C ASN A 71 -1.46 -13.61 2.84
N ASP A 72 -1.00 -12.39 2.57
CA ASP A 72 -1.54 -11.18 3.21
C ASP A 72 -2.43 -10.32 2.30
N ARG A 73 -2.44 -10.61 1.00
CA ARG A 73 -3.22 -9.92 -0.03
C ARG A 73 -3.04 -8.40 -0.01
N VAL A 74 -1.84 -7.94 0.31
CA VAL A 74 -1.52 -6.51 0.44
C VAL A 74 -0.28 -6.15 -0.35
N ALA A 75 -0.28 -4.95 -0.93
CA ALA A 75 0.91 -4.34 -1.49
C ALA A 75 1.07 -2.91 -0.96
N PHE A 76 2.32 -2.48 -0.82
CA PHE A 76 2.67 -1.15 -0.35
C PHE A 76 3.41 -0.41 -1.44
N ARG A 77 2.87 0.74 -1.85
CA ARG A 77 3.61 1.71 -2.65
C ARG A 77 4.35 2.63 -1.69
N MET A 78 5.65 2.73 -1.89
CA MET A 78 6.55 3.52 -1.05
C MET A 78 7.30 4.51 -1.91
N GLN A 79 7.47 5.73 -1.42
CA GLN A 79 8.13 6.79 -2.16
C GLN A 79 9.12 7.52 -1.26
N ARG A 80 10.20 8.01 -1.89
CA ARG A 80 11.10 8.94 -1.25
C ARG A 80 10.54 10.36 -1.39
N LEU A 81 10.18 10.99 -0.27
CA LEU A 81 9.54 12.33 -0.28
C LEU A 81 10.53 13.50 -0.38
N ARG A 82 11.82 13.26 -0.20
CA ARG A 82 12.91 14.25 -0.24
C ARG A 82 14.18 13.61 -0.81
N PRO A 83 15.08 14.33 -1.49
CA PRO A 83 16.37 13.81 -1.93
C PRO A 83 17.10 13.08 -0.79
N ASN A 84 17.62 11.88 -1.05
CA ASN A 84 18.28 11.00 -0.08
C ASN A 84 17.44 10.59 1.16
N GLY A 85 16.14 10.86 1.16
CA GLY A 85 15.23 10.42 2.22
C GLY A 85 14.95 8.91 2.18
N THR A 86 14.39 8.40 3.27
CA THR A 86 13.89 7.02 3.35
C THR A 86 12.61 6.87 2.53
N HIS A 87 12.42 5.71 1.89
CA HIS A 87 11.13 5.35 1.31
C HIS A 87 10.10 5.14 2.42
N VAL A 88 8.96 5.80 2.28
CA VAL A 88 7.83 5.71 3.21
C VAL A 88 6.57 5.33 2.45
N VAL A 89 5.65 4.64 3.12
CA VAL A 89 4.38 4.20 2.51
C VAL A 89 3.55 5.42 2.10
N THR A 90 3.17 5.50 0.82
CA THR A 90 2.24 6.51 0.26
C THR A 90 1.03 5.87 -0.43
N GLY A 91 1.01 4.54 -0.51
CA GLY A 91 -0.11 3.76 -1.00
C GLY A 91 -0.21 2.40 -0.31
N ILE A 92 -1.43 1.99 0.00
CA ILE A 92 -1.76 0.65 0.50
C ILE A 92 -2.80 0.07 -0.45
N VAL A 93 -2.49 -1.06 -1.05
CA VAL A 93 -3.37 -1.79 -1.97
C VAL A 93 -3.74 -3.11 -1.32
N VAL A 94 -5.03 -3.43 -1.25
CA VAL A 94 -5.53 -4.69 -0.69
C VAL A 94 -6.40 -5.39 -1.73
N ALA A 95 -6.15 -6.67 -1.97
CA ALA A 95 -6.97 -7.51 -2.85
C ALA A 95 -8.07 -8.23 -2.04
N ALA A 96 -9.30 -8.24 -2.56
CA ALA A 96 -10.45 -8.85 -1.90
C ALA A 96 -10.57 -10.37 -2.16
N SER A 97 -9.87 -10.90 -3.17
CA SER A 97 -9.88 -12.33 -3.53
C SER A 97 -8.52 -12.78 -4.05
N ALA A 98 -8.20 -14.07 -3.88
CA ALA A 98 -7.09 -14.70 -4.59
C ALA A 98 -7.36 -14.58 -6.10
N GLN A 99 -6.32 -14.21 -6.85
CA GLN A 99 -6.37 -14.06 -8.30
C GLN A 99 -6.49 -15.42 -8.97
#